data_AF-A0A8R7UXG0-F1
#
_entry.id   AF-A0A8R7UXG0-F1
#
_cell.length_a   1.000
_cell.length_b   1.000
_cell.length_c   1.000
_cell.angle_alpha   90.00
_cell.angle_beta   90.00
_cell.angle_gamma   90.00
#
_symmetry.space_group_name_H-M   'P 1'
#
loop_
_entity.id
_entity.type
_entity.pdbx_description
1 polymer ?
#
loop_
_entity_poly.entity_id
_entity_poly.type
_entity_poly.pdbx_seq_one_letter_code
_entity_poly.pdbx_strand_id
1 'polypeptide(L)'
;MGVNGYTISKHVINMMGKAIISEQRDAHFLKHVLHSELGKMLQGPSPCRENISNYLSEPNQGFKLENMDAVLVPLLNSKTWYLVVANFWKRRFEVLSPMGCTDELITQAQSIVCNFREDFHSAYPQLHSVKIKDMDITFHTISNSDNESDSGIFIMKALDLYDGEKHIFFNDSDAEGLREHLALYLLHHKYNEMPHRHVQGLVGP
;
A
#
# COMPACT_ATOMS: atom_id res chain seq x y z
N MET A 1 -30.37 7.14 7.03
CA MET A 1 -29.61 8.37 6.73
C MET A 1 -28.16 7.97 6.71
N GLY A 2 -27.59 7.77 5.51
CA GLY A 2 -26.22 7.27 5.37
C GLY A 2 -25.24 8.34 5.84
N VAL A 3 -24.34 7.98 6.74
CA VAL A 3 -23.13 8.77 6.99
C VAL A 3 -22.45 8.89 5.63
N ASN A 4 -22.27 10.11 5.12
CA ASN A 4 -21.44 10.34 3.94
C ASN A 4 -20.05 9.80 4.29
N GLY A 5 -19.72 8.60 3.83
CA GLY A 5 -18.47 7.94 4.15
C GLY A 5 -17.32 8.75 3.60
N TYR A 6 -16.52 9.36 4.47
CA TYR A 6 -15.27 9.99 4.05
C TYR A 6 -14.30 8.89 3.62
N THR A 7 -13.82 8.97 2.37
CA THR A 7 -12.71 8.15 1.87
C THR A 7 -11.50 8.35 2.79
N ILE A 8 -10.79 7.25 3.07
CA ILE A 8 -9.56 7.29 3.86
C ILE A 8 -8.56 8.26 3.22
N SER A 9 -7.98 9.13 4.03
CA SER A 9 -7.00 10.10 3.56
C SER A 9 -5.64 9.44 3.31
N LYS A 10 -4.85 10.06 2.43
CA LYS A 10 -3.45 9.66 2.19
C LYS A 10 -2.63 9.59 3.47
N HIS A 11 -2.83 10.55 4.37
CA HIS A 11 -2.17 10.60 5.66
C HIS A 11 -2.44 9.34 6.49
N VAL A 12 -3.68 8.87 6.54
CA VAL A 12 -4.06 7.67 7.31
C VAL A 12 -3.48 6.39 6.69
N ILE A 13 -3.54 6.24 5.37
CA ILE A 13 -2.89 5.13 4.64
C ILE A 13 -1.38 5.11 4.90
N ASN A 14 -0.74 6.28 4.87
CA ASN A 14 0.69 6.42 5.12
C ASN A 14 1.05 6.07 6.58
N MET A 15 0.23 6.47 7.55
CA MET A 15 0.40 6.04 8.96
C MET A 15 0.30 4.53 9.10
N MET A 16 -0.64 3.89 8.40
CA MET A 16 -0.77 2.43 8.37
C MET A 16 0.50 1.77 7.82
N GLY A 17 1.04 2.28 6.71
CA GLY A 17 2.29 1.78 6.13
C GLY A 17 3.46 1.85 7.12
N LYS A 18 3.63 2.98 7.81
CA LYS A 18 4.65 3.14 8.86
C LYS A 18 4.45 2.16 10.02
N ALA A 19 3.20 1.98 10.46
CA ALA A 19 2.87 1.07 11.55
C ALA A 19 3.30 -0.37 11.20
N ILE A 20 2.85 -0.85 10.04
CA ILE A 20 3.19 -2.17 9.50
C ILE A 20 4.69 -2.37 9.40
N ILE A 21 5.44 -1.43 8.80
CA ILE A 21 6.91 -1.54 8.66
C ILE A 21 7.59 -1.69 10.02
N SER A 22 7.10 -0.98 11.03
CA SER A 22 7.73 -0.95 12.34
C SER A 22 7.53 -2.20 13.21
N GLU A 23 6.60 -3.08 12.80
CA GLU A 23 6.22 -4.29 13.54
C GLU A 23 6.86 -5.56 12.94
N GLN A 24 7.72 -5.45 11.92
CA GLN A 24 8.26 -6.60 11.17
C GLN A 24 9.54 -7.21 11.71
N ARG A 25 9.94 -6.89 12.95
CA ARG A 25 11.24 -7.30 13.52
C ARG A 25 11.46 -8.82 13.50
N ASP A 26 10.38 -9.60 13.60
CA ASP A 26 10.39 -11.06 13.58
C ASP A 26 9.41 -11.65 12.53
N ALA A 27 9.08 -10.86 11.50
CA ALA A 27 8.14 -11.30 10.48
C ALA A 27 8.76 -12.39 9.59
N HIS A 28 7.99 -13.44 9.32
CA HIS A 28 8.35 -14.47 8.34
C HIS A 28 8.30 -13.98 6.89
N PHE A 29 7.65 -12.82 6.67
CA PHE A 29 7.47 -12.18 5.37
C PHE A 29 7.70 -10.68 5.53
N LEU A 30 8.77 -10.18 4.94
CA LEU A 30 9.19 -8.79 4.99
C LEU A 30 8.53 -8.01 3.86
N LYS A 31 7.78 -6.98 4.21
CA LYS A 31 7.07 -6.13 3.26
C LYS A 31 7.36 -4.67 3.50
N HIS A 32 7.58 -3.91 2.44
CA HIS A 32 7.69 -2.47 2.53
C HIS A 32 6.47 -1.79 1.92
N VAL A 33 5.92 -0.78 2.59
CA VAL A 33 4.79 0.01 2.08
C VAL A 33 5.30 1.36 1.62
N LEU A 34 5.20 1.63 0.31
CA LEU A 34 5.53 2.94 -0.23
C LEU A 34 4.50 3.98 0.21
N HIS A 35 5.00 5.18 0.50
CA HIS A 35 4.16 6.34 0.77
C HIS A 35 3.30 6.66 -0.47
N SER A 36 2.04 7.03 -0.26
CA SER A 36 1.05 7.25 -1.34
C SER A 36 1.47 8.34 -2.33
N GLU A 37 2.31 9.28 -1.90
CA GLU A 37 2.91 10.34 -2.71
C GLU A 37 3.88 9.76 -3.75
N LEU A 38 4.72 8.79 -3.37
CA LEU A 38 5.58 8.06 -4.29
C LEU A 38 4.74 7.20 -5.24
N GLY A 39 3.69 6.56 -4.73
CA GLY A 39 2.71 5.85 -5.54
C GLY A 39 2.10 6.75 -6.63
N LYS A 40 1.74 8.00 -6.27
CA LYS A 40 1.22 8.98 -7.23
C LYS A 40 2.25 9.36 -8.31
N MET A 41 3.53 9.44 -7.97
CA MET A 41 4.58 9.76 -8.96
C MET A 41 4.71 8.66 -10.02
N LEU A 42 4.44 7.40 -9.64
CA LEU A 42 4.39 6.26 -10.57
C LEU A 42 3.16 6.29 -11.49
N GLN A 43 2.12 7.06 -11.17
CA GLN A 43 0.93 7.22 -12.02
C GLN A 43 1.13 8.20 -13.18
N GLY A 44 2.26 8.92 -13.24
CA GLY A 44 2.55 9.88 -14.30
C GLY A 44 2.86 9.20 -15.64
N PRO A 45 2.43 9.78 -16.78
CA PRO A 45 2.80 9.25 -18.09
C PRO A 45 4.31 9.41 -18.33
N SER A 46 4.98 8.31 -18.65
CA SER A 46 6.34 8.36 -19.21
C SER A 46 6.30 9.02 -20.59
N PRO A 47 7.24 9.92 -20.97
CA PRO A 47 8.50 10.25 -20.29
C PRO A 47 8.43 11.47 -19.36
N CYS A 48 7.26 12.12 -19.22
CA CYS A 48 7.13 13.38 -18.48
C CYS A 48 7.06 13.21 -16.95
N ARG A 49 7.12 11.97 -16.46
CA ARG A 49 7.10 11.66 -15.03
C ARG A 49 8.45 11.90 -14.37
N GLU A 50 8.42 12.29 -13.11
CA GLU A 50 9.63 12.33 -12.29
C GLU A 50 10.19 10.91 -12.13
N ASN A 51 11.50 10.74 -12.38
CA ASN A 51 12.19 9.49 -12.09
C ASN A 51 12.36 9.36 -10.57
N ILE A 52 11.77 8.33 -9.97
CA ILE A 52 11.83 8.15 -8.52
C ILE A 52 12.82 7.09 -8.05
N SER A 53 13.73 6.64 -8.92
CA SER A 53 14.78 5.66 -8.57
C SER A 53 15.58 6.07 -7.34
N ASN A 54 15.92 7.36 -7.20
CA ASN A 54 16.57 7.88 -6.01
C ASN A 54 15.73 7.64 -4.75
N TYR A 55 14.42 7.85 -4.80
CA TYR A 55 13.54 7.57 -3.66
C TYR A 55 13.45 6.08 -3.35
N LEU A 56 13.56 5.20 -4.34
CA LEU A 56 13.59 3.75 -4.11
C LEU A 56 14.93 3.26 -3.54
N SER A 57 16.00 4.04 -3.67
CA SER A 57 17.34 3.64 -3.24
C SER A 57 17.52 3.61 -1.71
N GLU A 58 18.51 2.85 -1.25
CA GLU A 58 18.85 2.67 0.17
C GLU A 58 19.06 3.99 0.94
N PRO A 59 19.74 5.02 0.40
CA PRO A 59 19.88 6.30 1.10
C PRO A 59 18.55 6.96 1.50
N ASN A 60 17.48 6.78 0.71
CA ASN A 60 16.16 7.37 0.99
C ASN A 60 15.24 6.43 1.76
N GLN A 61 15.41 5.12 1.59
CA GLN A 61 14.61 4.11 2.29
C GLN A 61 15.20 3.71 3.65
N GLY A 62 16.50 3.93 3.86
CA GLY A 62 17.26 3.46 5.01
C GLY A 62 17.69 1.98 4.94
N PHE A 63 17.28 1.27 3.89
CA PHE A 63 17.61 -0.13 3.62
C PHE A 63 17.37 -0.43 2.13
N LYS A 64 17.86 -1.57 1.63
CA LYS A 64 17.63 -1.96 0.24
C LYS A 64 16.27 -2.64 0.07
N LEU A 65 15.42 -2.10 -0.81
CA LEU A 65 14.11 -2.69 -1.13
C LEU A 65 14.24 -4.08 -1.76
N GLU A 66 15.37 -4.40 -2.41
CA GLU A 66 15.65 -5.74 -2.95
C GLU A 66 15.74 -6.84 -1.88
N ASN A 67 15.88 -6.47 -0.60
CA ASN A 67 15.88 -7.40 0.53
C ASN A 67 14.49 -7.70 1.09
N MET A 68 13.44 -7.04 0.58
CA MET A 68 12.05 -7.30 0.98
C MET A 68 11.49 -8.50 0.21
N ASP A 69 10.53 -9.20 0.79
CA ASP A 69 9.74 -10.21 0.07
C ASP A 69 8.68 -9.56 -0.83
N ALA A 70 8.16 -8.39 -0.44
CA ALA A 70 7.28 -7.58 -1.26
C ALA A 70 7.39 -6.06 -1.03
N VAL A 71 7.06 -5.29 -2.07
CA VAL A 71 6.83 -3.84 -2.00
C VAL A 71 5.37 -3.54 -2.34
N LEU A 72 4.67 -2.88 -1.43
CA LEU A 72 3.25 -2.59 -1.48
C LEU A 72 3.06 -1.10 -1.78
N VAL A 73 2.27 -0.80 -2.80
CA VAL A 73 2.09 0.57 -3.33
C VAL A 73 0.60 0.92 -3.27
N PRO A 74 0.13 1.53 -2.16
CA PRO A 74 -1.26 1.96 -2.05
C PRO A 74 -1.51 3.16 -2.96
N LEU A 75 -2.55 3.06 -3.78
CA LEU A 75 -2.84 4.00 -4.85
C LEU A 75 -4.29 4.47 -4.75
N LEU A 76 -4.51 5.74 -5.05
CA LEU A 76 -5.82 6.37 -5.08
C LEU A 76 -6.12 6.78 -6.51
N ASN A 77 -7.14 6.18 -7.13
CA ASN A 77 -7.71 6.68 -8.39
C ASN A 77 -9.06 7.34 -8.12
N SER A 78 -9.18 8.63 -8.45
CA SER A 78 -10.35 9.45 -8.10
C SER A 78 -10.70 9.39 -6.60
N LYS A 79 -11.58 8.47 -6.19
CA LYS A 79 -12.01 8.26 -4.79
C LYS A 79 -11.79 6.83 -4.29
N THR A 80 -11.25 5.96 -5.13
CA THR A 80 -11.15 4.52 -4.85
C THR A 80 -9.69 4.15 -4.63
N TRP A 81 -9.42 3.59 -3.45
CA TRP A 81 -8.13 3.00 -3.13
C TRP A 81 -8.00 1.61 -3.73
N TYR A 82 -6.81 1.32 -4.24
CA TYR A 82 -6.39 -0.02 -4.65
C TYR A 82 -4.91 -0.21 -4.27
N LEU A 83 -4.41 -1.44 -4.43
CA LEU A 83 -3.04 -1.77 -4.09
C LEU A 83 -2.34 -2.44 -5.28
N VAL A 84 -1.16 -1.95 -5.62
CA VAL A 84 -0.21 -2.68 -6.47
C VAL A 84 0.86 -3.27 -5.58
N VAL A 85 1.15 -4.55 -5.75
CA VAL A 85 2.18 -5.26 -4.99
C VAL A 85 3.23 -5.80 -5.95
N ALA A 86 4.49 -5.44 -5.74
CA ALA A 86 5.63 -6.14 -6.33
C ALA A 86 6.00 -7.29 -5.39
N ASN A 87 5.51 -8.49 -5.68
CA ASN A 87 5.78 -9.69 -4.88
C ASN A 87 7.05 -10.37 -5.41
N PHE A 88 8.19 -10.03 -4.81
CA PHE A 88 9.49 -10.56 -5.22
C PHE A 88 9.62 -12.04 -4.90
N TRP A 89 9.00 -12.50 -3.81
CA TRP A 89 8.97 -13.91 -3.43
C TRP A 89 8.27 -14.79 -4.47
N LYS A 90 7.07 -14.37 -4.94
CA LYS A 90 6.31 -15.09 -5.99
C LYS A 90 6.68 -14.68 -7.42
N ARG A 91 7.59 -13.71 -7.59
CA ARG A 91 8.06 -13.19 -8.88
C ARG A 91 6.92 -12.69 -9.78
N ARG A 92 5.99 -11.94 -9.21
CA ARG A 92 4.85 -11.36 -9.93
C ARG A 92 4.43 -10.03 -9.34
N PHE A 93 3.73 -9.25 -10.13
CA PHE A 93 2.93 -8.14 -9.65
C PHE A 93 1.50 -8.60 -9.37
N GLU A 94 0.90 -8.05 -8.33
CA GLU A 94 -0.49 -8.30 -7.95
C GLU A 94 -1.21 -6.95 -7.82
N VAL A 95 -2.37 -6.84 -8.43
CA VAL A 95 -3.24 -5.66 -8.32
C VAL A 95 -4.46 -6.08 -7.52
N LEU A 96 -4.59 -5.55 -6.31
CA LEU A 96 -5.71 -5.82 -5.42
C LEU A 96 -6.70 -4.65 -5.46
N SER A 97 -7.89 -4.92 -6.00
CA SER A 97 -8.97 -3.93 -6.11
C SER A 97 -10.16 -4.33 -5.23
N PRO A 98 -10.67 -3.44 -4.36
CA PRO A 98 -11.87 -3.73 -3.58
C PRO A 98 -13.14 -3.89 -4.44
N MET A 99 -13.22 -3.26 -5.61
CA MET A 99 -14.46 -3.09 -6.37
C MET A 99 -14.40 -3.69 -7.79
N GLY A 100 -13.57 -4.72 -7.97
CA GLY A 100 -13.32 -5.29 -9.29
C GLY A 100 -12.27 -4.53 -10.11
N CYS A 101 -11.82 -5.15 -11.19
CA CYS A 101 -10.79 -4.59 -12.06
C CYS A 101 -11.42 -4.11 -13.37
N THR A 102 -11.65 -2.80 -13.47
CA THR A 102 -12.12 -2.17 -14.71
C THR A 102 -10.98 -2.06 -15.73
N ASP A 103 -11.31 -1.90 -17.02
CA ASP A 103 -10.30 -1.68 -18.07
C ASP A 103 -9.42 -0.46 -17.79
N GLU A 104 -10.00 0.60 -17.19
CA GLU A 104 -9.27 1.79 -16.76
C GLU A 104 -8.24 1.44 -15.67
N LEU A 105 -8.65 0.70 -14.63
CA LEU A 105 -7.75 0.28 -13.57
C LEU A 105 -6.65 -0.63 -14.11
N ILE A 106 -6.99 -1.56 -15.00
CA ILE A 106 -6.02 -2.46 -15.64
C ILE A 106 -4.97 -1.66 -16.39
N THR A 107 -5.39 -0.72 -17.23
CA THR A 107 -4.49 0.16 -18.00
C THR A 107 -3.59 0.99 -17.08
N GLN A 108 -4.18 1.56 -16.03
CA GLN A 108 -3.45 2.38 -15.06
C GLN A 108 -2.41 1.55 -14.30
N ALA A 109 -2.80 0.38 -13.79
CA ALA A 109 -1.91 -0.51 -13.04
C ALA A 109 -0.76 -1.03 -13.92
N GLN A 110 -1.03 -1.35 -15.19
CA GLN A 110 0.02 -1.72 -16.15
C GLN A 110 1.04 -0.59 -16.32
N SER A 111 0.59 0.66 -16.47
CA SER A 111 1.48 1.81 -16.56
C SER A 111 2.34 1.99 -15.30
N ILE A 112 1.73 1.88 -14.12
CA ILE A 112 2.43 1.96 -12.82
C ILE A 112 3.48 0.86 -12.70
N VAL A 113 3.14 -0.38 -13.08
CA VAL A 113 4.07 -1.51 -13.03
C VAL A 113 5.25 -1.30 -13.99
N CYS A 114 5.00 -0.81 -15.21
CA CYS A 114 6.06 -0.44 -16.14
C CYS A 114 7.00 0.61 -15.55
N ASN A 115 6.44 1.68 -14.98
CA ASN A 115 7.20 2.75 -14.35
C ASN A 115 8.02 2.24 -13.14
N PHE A 116 7.40 1.39 -12.30
CA PHE A 116 8.09 0.78 -11.16
C PHE A 116 9.26 -0.08 -11.61
N ARG A 117 9.11 -0.90 -12.66
CA ARG A 117 10.19 -1.72 -13.22
C ARG A 117 11.38 -0.87 -13.67
N GLU A 118 11.12 0.24 -14.37
CA GLU A 118 12.16 1.14 -14.84
C GLU A 118 12.94 1.79 -13.69
N ASP A 119 12.22 2.33 -12.71
CA ASP A 119 12.84 3.05 -11.59
C ASP A 119 13.54 2.11 -10.63
N PHE A 120 12.96 0.93 -10.38
CA PHE A 120 13.58 -0.10 -9.56
C PHE A 120 14.85 -0.64 -10.21
N HIS A 121 14.82 -0.91 -11.52
CA HIS A 121 16.02 -1.33 -12.25
C HIS A 121 17.10 -0.23 -12.25
N SER A 122 16.70 1.04 -12.33
CA SER A 122 17.63 2.17 -12.26
C SER A 122 18.24 2.34 -10.86
N ALA A 123 17.46 2.08 -9.80
CA ALA A 123 17.93 2.09 -8.42
C ALA A 123 18.85 0.90 -8.08
N TYR A 124 18.64 -0.24 -8.73
CA TYR A 124 19.35 -1.50 -8.48
C TYR A 124 19.89 -2.14 -9.78
N PRO A 125 20.82 -1.48 -10.51
CA PRO A 125 21.23 -1.90 -11.86
C PRO A 125 21.99 -3.24 -11.88
N GLN A 126 22.60 -3.63 -10.76
CA GLN A 126 23.39 -4.86 -10.63
C GLN A 126 22.59 -6.03 -10.06
N LEU A 127 21.30 -5.83 -9.75
CA LEU A 127 20.47 -6.87 -9.17
C LEU A 127 20.02 -7.86 -10.25
N HIS A 128 20.62 -9.05 -10.24
CA HIS A 128 20.30 -10.13 -11.19
C HIS A 128 19.37 -11.19 -10.61
N SER A 129 19.23 -11.28 -9.29
CA SER A 129 18.42 -12.30 -8.61
C SER A 129 16.91 -12.09 -8.81
N VAL A 130 16.48 -10.84 -8.95
CA VAL A 130 15.09 -10.43 -9.13
C VAL A 130 14.92 -9.86 -10.54
N LYS A 131 14.44 -10.69 -11.47
CA LYS A 131 14.14 -10.25 -12.85
C LYS A 131 12.81 -9.50 -12.91
N ILE A 132 12.77 -8.31 -12.32
CA ILE A 132 11.54 -7.53 -12.16
C ILE A 132 10.84 -7.20 -13.49
N LYS A 133 11.64 -7.07 -14.57
CA LYS A 133 11.14 -6.81 -15.92
C LYS A 133 10.31 -7.97 -16.48
N ASP A 134 10.57 -9.20 -16.03
CA ASP A 134 9.96 -10.43 -16.54
C ASP A 134 8.77 -10.90 -15.69
N MET A 135 8.47 -10.22 -14.57
CA MET A 135 7.40 -10.62 -13.65
C MET A 135 6.02 -10.36 -14.25
N ASP A 136 5.14 -11.35 -14.29
CA ASP A 136 3.77 -11.17 -14.78
C ASP A 136 2.92 -10.27 -13.87
N ILE A 137 1.77 -9.80 -14.37
CA ILE A 137 0.80 -9.01 -13.59
C ILE A 137 -0.48 -9.84 -13.42
N THR A 138 -0.96 -9.95 -12.19
CA THR A 138 -2.23 -10.61 -11.85
C THR A 138 -3.18 -9.62 -11.19
N PHE A 139 -4.47 -9.79 -11.43
CA PHE A 139 -5.52 -8.88 -10.97
C PHE A 139 -6.50 -9.62 -10.07
N HIS A 140 -6.79 -9.06 -8.91
CA HIS A 140 -7.62 -9.70 -7.88
C HIS A 140 -8.65 -8.72 -7.34
N THR A 141 -9.90 -9.17 -7.31
CA THR A 141 -10.96 -8.49 -6.57
C THR A 141 -10.94 -8.97 -5.12
N ILE A 142 -10.82 -8.05 -4.17
CA ILE A 142 -10.67 -8.40 -2.74
C ILE A 142 -11.88 -8.06 -1.89
N SER A 143 -12.98 -7.60 -2.49
CA SER A 143 -14.25 -7.44 -1.79
C SER A 143 -15.44 -7.57 -2.76
N ASN A 144 -16.63 -7.82 -2.21
CA ASN A 144 -17.90 -7.69 -2.91
C ASN A 144 -18.58 -6.32 -2.70
N SER A 145 -17.89 -5.37 -2.06
CA SER A 145 -18.43 -4.04 -1.81
C SER A 145 -18.41 -3.17 -3.07
N ASP A 146 -19.53 -2.50 -3.34
CA ASP A 146 -19.63 -1.44 -4.34
C ASP A 146 -19.44 -0.02 -3.74
N ASN A 147 -19.05 0.08 -2.46
CA ASN A 147 -18.88 1.36 -1.77
C ASN A 147 -17.43 1.88 -1.87
N GLU A 148 -17.22 2.86 -2.75
CA GLU A 148 -15.90 3.53 -2.93
C GLU A 148 -15.32 4.09 -1.63
N SER A 149 -16.17 4.57 -0.72
CA SER A 149 -15.73 5.16 0.55
C SER A 149 -15.07 4.16 1.51
N ASP A 150 -15.33 2.86 1.32
CA ASP A 150 -14.75 1.78 2.13
C ASP A 150 -13.52 1.15 1.49
N SER A 151 -13.23 1.47 0.22
CA SER A 151 -12.04 0.96 -0.48
C SER A 151 -10.75 1.15 0.34
N GLY A 152 -10.58 2.30 0.98
CA GLY A 152 -9.43 2.59 1.83
C GLY A 152 -9.35 1.70 3.08
N ILE A 153 -10.49 1.29 3.66
CA ILE A 153 -10.54 0.37 4.80
C ILE A 153 -10.05 -1.02 4.38
N PHE A 154 -10.57 -1.53 3.26
CA PHE A 154 -10.14 -2.81 2.71
C PHE A 154 -8.67 -2.81 2.30
N ILE A 155 -8.17 -1.72 1.71
CA ILE A 155 -6.74 -1.59 1.39
C ILE A 155 -5.88 -1.53 2.65
N MET A 156 -6.27 -0.77 3.67
CA MET A 156 -5.54 -0.76 4.95
C MET A 156 -5.46 -2.17 5.56
N LYS A 157 -6.58 -2.91 5.53
CA LYS A 157 -6.58 -4.28 6.05
C LYS A 157 -5.79 -5.25 5.16
N ALA A 158 -5.81 -5.05 3.83
CA ALA A 158 -4.98 -5.83 2.92
C ALA A 158 -3.49 -5.57 3.15
N LEU A 159 -3.07 -4.33 3.39
CA LEU A 159 -1.68 -3.99 3.75
C LEU A 159 -1.23 -4.78 4.98
N ASP A 160 -2.08 -4.86 6.01
CA ASP A 160 -1.83 -5.60 7.26
C ASP A 160 -1.74 -7.12 7.02
N LEU A 161 -2.72 -7.69 6.32
CA LEU A 161 -2.84 -9.14 6.15
C LEU A 161 -1.94 -9.76 5.07
N TYR A 162 -1.42 -8.96 4.14
CA TYR A 162 -0.65 -9.47 3.00
C TYR A 162 0.63 -10.19 3.46
N ASP A 163 0.78 -11.45 3.04
CA ASP A 163 1.91 -12.32 3.34
C ASP A 163 2.49 -13.02 2.09
N GLY A 164 2.09 -12.56 0.90
CA GLY A 164 2.56 -13.08 -0.38
C GLY A 164 1.89 -14.37 -0.86
N GLU A 165 1.04 -15.01 -0.05
CA GLU A 165 0.31 -16.23 -0.41
C GLU A 165 -1.20 -16.14 -0.25
N LYS A 166 -1.68 -15.46 0.79
CA LYS A 166 -3.10 -15.48 1.14
C LYS A 166 -3.97 -14.80 0.10
N HIS A 167 -5.03 -15.49 -0.27
CA HIS A 167 -6.17 -14.87 -0.94
C HIS A 167 -6.92 -14.01 0.07
N ILE A 168 -6.85 -12.70 -0.09
CA ILE A 168 -7.54 -11.72 0.76
C ILE A 168 -8.90 -11.43 0.13
N PHE A 169 -9.97 -11.61 0.91
CA PHE A 169 -11.32 -11.26 0.50
C PHE A 169 -12.12 -10.74 1.69
N PHE A 170 -12.91 -9.68 1.48
CA PHE A 170 -13.73 -9.03 2.51
C PHE A 170 -15.18 -8.90 2.04
N ASN A 171 -16.12 -9.12 2.96
CA ASN A 171 -17.52 -8.79 2.71
C ASN A 171 -17.74 -7.29 2.94
N ASP A 172 -18.72 -6.71 2.24
CA ASP A 172 -19.21 -5.35 2.43
C ASP A 172 -19.54 -5.04 3.91
N SER A 173 -20.17 -5.99 4.60
CA SER A 173 -20.51 -5.92 6.02
C SER A 173 -19.30 -5.86 6.97
N ASP A 174 -18.10 -6.22 6.50
CA ASP A 174 -16.88 -6.14 7.32
C ASP A 174 -16.39 -4.68 7.49
N ALA A 175 -16.81 -3.76 6.60
CA ALA A 175 -16.26 -2.41 6.54
C ALA A 175 -16.39 -1.61 7.83
N GLU A 176 -17.54 -1.69 8.51
CA GLU A 176 -17.81 -0.94 9.75
C GLU A 176 -16.92 -1.43 10.90
N GLY A 177 -16.90 -2.75 11.14
CA GLY A 177 -16.07 -3.35 12.19
C GLY A 177 -14.57 -3.16 11.92
N LEU A 178 -14.13 -3.27 10.66
CA LEU A 178 -12.75 -3.00 10.28
C LEU A 178 -12.38 -1.53 10.48
N ARG A 179 -13.30 -0.59 10.21
CA ARG A 179 -13.06 0.85 10.41
C ARG A 179 -12.83 1.17 11.89
N GLU A 180 -13.66 0.63 12.78
CA GLU A 180 -13.46 0.80 14.23
C GLU A 180 -12.15 0.18 14.71
N HIS A 181 -11.88 -1.06 14.28
CA HIS A 181 -10.66 -1.77 14.65
C HIS A 181 -9.39 -1.03 14.20
N LEU A 182 -9.33 -0.61 12.93
CA LEU A 182 -8.19 0.11 12.37
C LEU A 182 -8.02 1.49 13.00
N ALA A 183 -9.11 2.19 13.33
CA ALA A 183 -9.03 3.45 14.05
C ALA A 183 -8.42 3.26 15.44
N LEU A 184 -8.90 2.28 16.22
CA LEU A 184 -8.35 1.96 17.54
C LEU A 184 -6.89 1.52 17.46
N TYR A 185 -6.53 0.71 16.47
CA TYR A 185 -5.16 0.27 16.23
C TYR A 185 -4.23 1.47 15.99
N LEU A 186 -4.58 2.34 15.02
CA LEU A 186 -3.75 3.51 14.70
C LEU A 186 -3.71 4.51 15.84
N LEU A 187 -4.82 4.76 16.54
CA LEU A 187 -4.84 5.71 17.66
C LEU A 187 -3.86 5.34 18.76
N HIS A 188 -3.73 4.05 19.07
CA HIS A 188 -2.84 3.54 20.11
C HIS A 188 -1.44 3.18 19.60
N HIS A 189 -1.17 3.31 18.29
CA HIS A 189 0.10 2.93 17.72
C HIS A 189 1.20 3.94 18.06
N LYS A 190 2.40 3.47 18.40
CA LYS A 190 3.54 4.31 18.85
C LYS A 190 4.03 5.36 17.83
N TYR A 191 3.65 5.22 16.55
CA TYR A 191 3.96 6.15 15.46
C TYR A 191 2.81 7.05 15.05
N ASN A 192 1.67 6.97 15.75
CA ASN A 192 0.71 8.04 15.67
C ASN A 192 1.36 9.28 16.31
N GLU A 193 1.87 10.20 15.49
CA GLU A 193 2.50 11.47 15.87
C GLU A 193 1.53 12.47 16.52
N MET A 194 0.28 12.06 16.75
CA MET A 194 -0.60 12.65 17.76
C MET A 194 -0.54 11.94 19.14
N PRO A 195 0.60 11.76 19.85
CA PRO A 195 0.57 11.21 21.18
C PRO A 195 0.99 12.25 22.23
N HIS A 196 0.29 12.23 23.37
CA HIS A 196 0.72 12.76 24.67
C HIS A 196 0.54 14.26 25.01
N ARG A 197 0.56 15.23 24.09
CA ARG A 197 0.36 16.64 24.52
C ARG A 197 -1.02 16.98 25.05
N HIS A 198 -2.05 16.23 24.67
CA HIS A 198 -3.43 16.43 25.17
C HIS A 198 -3.86 15.36 26.20
N VAL A 199 -3.09 14.28 26.39
CA VAL A 199 -3.40 13.23 27.37
C VAL A 199 -2.76 13.55 28.73
N GLN A 200 -1.69 14.36 28.78
CA GLN A 200 -1.19 14.93 30.03
C GLN A 200 -2.17 15.92 30.70
N GLY A 201 -3.26 16.32 30.03
CA GLY A 201 -4.35 17.10 30.63
C GLY A 201 -5.46 16.25 31.26
N LEU A 202 -5.40 14.92 31.18
CA LEU A 202 -6.40 14.02 31.76
C LEU A 202 -5.85 13.17 32.91
N VAL A 203 -4.54 13.21 33.18
CA VAL A 203 -3.96 12.54 34.35
C VAL A 203 -2.82 13.36 34.96
N GLY A 204 -3.20 14.23 35.92
CA GLY A 204 -2.42 14.52 37.13
C GLY A 204 -1.99 15.98 37.33
N PRO A 205 -1.94 16.49 38.58
CA PRO A 205 -2.26 15.83 39.86
C PRO A 205 -3.73 15.95 40.29
#